data_AF-A0A2G5EX29-F1
#
_entry.id   AF-A0A2G5EX29-F1
#
_cell.length_a   1.000
_cell.length_b   1.000
_cell.length_c   1.000
_cell.angle_alpha   90.00
_cell.angle_beta   90.00
_cell.angle_gamma   90.00
#
_symmetry.space_group_name_H-M   'P 1'
#
loop_
_entity.id
_entity.type
_entity.pdbx_description
1 polymer ?
#
loop_
_entity_poly.entity_id
_entity_poly.type
_entity_poly.pdbx_seq_one_letter_code
_entity_poly.pdbx_strand_id
1 'polypeptide(L)'
;MTDEPGEDPFKKRQGEKRKRVEKQEKNRIQNLKQAAKVGALPSHVQLAATALPITGSNIASKKASKGELENVAGMAATATASGGKFDKKLPGEKPPKHPGKFRKFLPVAEGSGMGSQERQQTDKVLNKLMSKHSHEILNVDKAVTMFTVKKDKKRKSRNEDKKSSSTSSKLKPNKTSHKKAPKKVSSKKPSKGQSKSK
;
A
#
# COMPACT_ATOMS: atom_id res chain seq x y z
N MET A 1 -67.02 17.71 49.31
CA MET A 1 -68.16 17.10 50.02
C MET A 1 -68.52 15.83 49.26
N THR A 2 -68.17 14.68 49.85
CA THR A 2 -68.76 13.32 49.71
C THR A 2 -67.68 12.31 50.11
N ASP A 3 -67.48 12.16 51.42
CA ASP A 3 -66.78 11.01 51.98
C ASP A 3 -67.88 9.98 52.30
N GLU A 4 -68.09 9.04 51.38
CA GLU A 4 -68.91 7.85 51.62
C GLU A 4 -68.12 6.96 52.59
N PRO A 5 -68.59 6.75 53.83
CA PRO A 5 -67.83 6.02 54.84
C PRO A 5 -67.71 4.54 54.44
N GLY A 6 -66.58 4.18 53.83
CA GLY A 6 -66.32 2.80 53.40
C GLY A 6 -65.12 2.62 52.46
N GLU A 7 -64.74 3.64 51.69
CA GLU A 7 -63.59 3.54 50.78
C GLU A 7 -62.47 4.54 51.12
N ASP A 8 -61.27 4.00 51.26
CA ASP A 8 -60.06 4.76 51.57
C ASP A 8 -59.73 5.81 50.47
N PRO A 9 -59.69 7.12 50.82
CA PRO A 9 -59.44 8.21 49.87
C PRO A 9 -58.04 8.14 49.24
N PHE A 10 -57.06 7.50 49.89
CA PHE A 10 -55.73 7.31 49.34
C PHE A 10 -55.72 6.24 48.25
N LYS A 11 -56.51 5.17 48.38
CA LYS A 11 -56.63 4.14 47.34
C LYS A 11 -57.24 4.70 46.06
N LYS A 12 -58.27 5.55 46.18
CA LYS A 12 -58.87 6.27 45.05
C LYS A 12 -57.84 7.14 44.33
N ARG A 13 -57.08 7.94 45.08
CA ARG A 13 -56.01 8.80 44.53
C ARG A 13 -54.91 8.00 43.82
N GLN A 14 -54.51 6.86 44.37
CA GLN A 14 -53.53 5.98 43.72
C GLN A 14 -54.06 5.39 42.41
N GLY A 15 -55.34 4.96 42.39
CA GLY A 15 -56.00 4.46 41.19
C GLY A 15 -56.08 5.53 40.09
N GLU A 16 -56.50 6.75 40.43
CA GLU A 16 -56.54 7.88 39.49
C GLU A 16 -55.14 8.26 38.97
N LYS A 17 -54.13 8.25 39.85
CA LYS A 17 -52.74 8.49 39.46
C LYS A 17 -52.25 7.43 38.47
N ARG A 18 -52.51 6.15 38.72
CA ARG A 18 -52.16 5.05 37.80
C ARG A 18 -52.83 5.23 36.44
N LYS A 19 -54.14 5.51 36.41
CA LYS A 19 -54.87 5.79 35.16
C LYS A 19 -54.26 6.97 34.38
N ARG A 20 -53.84 8.03 35.08
CA ARG A 20 -53.19 9.19 34.45
C ARG A 20 -51.83 8.82 33.86
N VAL A 21 -51.01 8.06 34.59
CA VAL A 21 -49.69 7.59 34.13
C VAL A 21 -49.84 6.66 32.94
N GLU A 22 -50.77 5.71 32.98
CA GLU A 22 -51.05 4.79 31.86
C GLU A 22 -51.48 5.56 30.61
N LYS A 23 -52.32 6.59 30.75
CA LYS A 23 -52.70 7.48 29.64
C LYS A 23 -51.48 8.22 29.07
N GLN A 24 -50.61 8.74 29.93
CA GLN A 24 -49.39 9.43 29.50
C GLN A 24 -48.45 8.49 28.75
N GLU A 25 -48.26 7.26 29.22
CA GLU A 25 -47.39 6.28 28.58
C GLU A 25 -47.95 5.83 27.21
N LYS A 26 -49.27 5.60 27.13
CA LYS A 26 -49.94 5.30 25.85
C LYS A 26 -49.73 6.43 24.83
N ASN A 27 -49.91 7.68 25.26
CA ASN A 27 -49.69 8.85 24.41
C ASN A 27 -48.22 8.98 23.98
N ARG A 28 -47.27 8.76 24.91
CA ARG A 28 -45.83 8.77 24.61
C ARG A 28 -45.49 7.75 23.53
N ILE A 29 -45.96 6.51 23.66
CA ILE A 29 -45.70 5.44 22.69
C ILE A 29 -46.32 5.79 21.33
N GLN A 30 -47.54 6.32 21.29
CA GLN A 30 -48.18 6.73 20.04
C GLN A 30 -47.42 7.87 19.34
N ASN A 31 -47.00 8.90 20.10
CA ASN A 31 -46.22 10.01 19.57
C ASN A 31 -44.85 9.54 19.04
N LEU A 32 -44.16 8.64 19.75
CA LEU A 32 -42.91 8.04 19.28
C LEU A 32 -43.10 7.25 17.97
N LYS A 33 -44.19 6.47 17.85
CA LYS A 33 -44.51 5.74 16.61
C LYS A 33 -44.79 6.68 15.44
N GLN A 34 -45.53 7.76 15.66
CA GLN A 34 -45.81 8.75 14.62
C GLN A 34 -44.54 9.53 14.22
N ALA A 35 -43.75 9.97 15.20
CA ALA A 35 -42.49 10.66 14.93
C ALA A 35 -41.45 9.77 14.23
N ALA A 36 -41.40 8.47 14.55
CA ALA A 36 -40.59 7.50 13.84
C ALA A 36 -41.01 7.38 12.36
N LYS A 37 -42.33 7.36 12.10
CA LYS A 37 -42.87 7.30 10.74
C LYS A 37 -42.52 8.54 9.90
N VAL A 38 -42.46 9.71 10.52
CA VAL A 38 -42.14 11.00 9.86
C VAL A 38 -40.64 11.30 9.85
N GLY A 39 -39.81 10.48 10.53
CA GLY A 39 -38.37 10.72 10.65
C GLY A 39 -37.99 11.91 11.54
N ALA A 40 -38.93 12.44 12.32
CA ALA A 40 -38.77 13.64 13.15
C ALA A 40 -38.20 13.34 14.55
N LEU A 41 -37.81 12.09 14.84
CA LEU A 41 -37.21 11.72 16.11
C LEU A 41 -35.75 12.21 16.18
N PRO A 42 -35.29 12.73 17.33
CA PRO A 42 -33.87 12.99 17.56
C PRO A 42 -33.02 11.73 17.40
N SER A 43 -31.77 11.87 16.92
CA SER A 43 -30.87 10.76 16.60
C SER A 43 -30.72 9.72 17.71
N HIS A 44 -30.55 10.16 18.96
CA HIS A 44 -30.44 9.29 20.13
C HIS A 44 -31.72 8.47 20.43
N VAL A 45 -32.90 9.04 20.16
CA VAL A 45 -34.18 8.35 20.35
C VAL A 45 -34.47 7.40 19.19
N GLN A 46 -34.10 7.77 17.96
CA GLN A 46 -34.15 6.85 16.82
C GLN A 46 -33.33 5.60 17.12
N LEU A 47 -32.08 5.76 17.57
CA LEU A 47 -31.21 4.64 17.91
C LEU A 47 -31.81 3.78 19.02
N ALA A 48 -32.41 4.35 20.06
CA ALA A 48 -33.05 3.57 21.11
C ALA A 48 -34.32 2.83 20.66
N ALA A 49 -35.08 3.39 19.71
CA ALA A 49 -36.31 2.79 19.17
C ALA A 49 -36.03 1.76 18.06
N THR A 50 -34.99 1.97 17.26
CA THR A 50 -34.53 1.05 16.20
C THR A 50 -33.52 0.03 16.70
N ALA A 51 -32.95 0.24 17.90
CA ALA A 51 -32.21 -0.78 18.61
C ALA A 51 -33.18 -1.90 19.00
N LEU A 52 -33.29 -2.88 18.10
CA LEU A 52 -33.34 -4.27 18.50
C LEU A 52 -32.39 -4.47 19.69
N PRO A 53 -32.76 -5.25 20.71
CA PRO A 53 -32.08 -5.28 22.01
C PRO A 53 -30.56 -5.42 21.85
N ILE A 54 -29.84 -4.31 22.09
CA ILE A 54 -28.36 -4.29 22.11
C ILE A 54 -27.83 -4.94 23.41
N THR A 55 -28.71 -5.27 24.37
CA THR A 55 -28.34 -5.97 25.60
C THR A 55 -29.44 -6.96 25.98
N GLY A 56 -29.18 -8.26 25.85
CA GLY A 56 -30.09 -9.30 26.33
C GLY A 56 -30.42 -10.43 25.36
N SER A 57 -29.80 -10.49 24.19
CA SER A 57 -29.80 -11.73 23.44
C SER A 57 -28.90 -12.74 24.16
N ASN A 58 -29.50 -13.60 24.98
CA ASN A 58 -28.96 -14.95 25.21
C ASN A 58 -29.06 -15.72 23.88
N ILE A 59 -28.39 -15.23 22.83
CA ILE A 59 -28.02 -16.11 21.72
C ILE A 59 -27.00 -17.00 22.39
N ALA A 60 -27.45 -18.20 22.80
CA ALA A 60 -26.55 -19.26 23.22
C ALA A 60 -25.37 -19.23 22.25
N SER A 61 -24.17 -19.03 22.78
CA SER A 61 -22.95 -18.98 21.97
C SER A 61 -22.96 -20.24 21.13
N LYS A 62 -23.30 -20.09 19.85
CA LYS A 62 -23.35 -21.23 18.93
C LYS A 62 -21.94 -21.77 18.93
N LYS A 63 -21.77 -23.00 19.38
CA LYS A 63 -20.46 -23.65 19.34
C LYS A 63 -19.99 -23.57 17.89
N ALA A 64 -18.90 -22.84 17.66
CA ALA A 64 -18.36 -22.70 16.32
C ALA A 64 -18.14 -24.11 15.76
N SER A 65 -18.65 -24.34 14.56
CA SER A 65 -18.47 -25.61 13.89
C SER A 65 -16.97 -25.86 13.66
N LYS A 66 -16.55 -27.12 13.55
CA LYS A 66 -15.14 -27.47 13.31
C LYS A 66 -14.55 -26.69 12.13
N GLY A 67 -15.31 -26.54 11.04
CA GLY A 67 -14.88 -25.76 9.87
C GLY A 67 -14.74 -24.26 10.14
N GLU A 68 -15.57 -23.67 10.98
CA GLU A 68 -15.40 -22.26 11.38
C GLU A 68 -14.16 -22.06 12.24
N LEU A 69 -13.89 -22.98 13.17
CA LEU A 69 -12.69 -22.96 14.00
C LEU A 69 -11.42 -23.11 13.16
N GLU A 70 -11.42 -24.02 12.18
CA GLU A 70 -10.30 -24.23 11.26
C GLU A 70 -10.04 -22.98 10.41
N ASN A 71 -11.10 -22.35 9.88
CA ASN A 71 -10.99 -21.12 9.12
C ASN A 71 -10.46 -19.96 9.97
N VAL A 72 -10.96 -19.79 11.20
CA VAL A 72 -10.49 -18.76 12.14
C VAL A 72 -9.04 -19.01 12.54
N ALA A 73 -8.66 -20.28 12.78
CA ALA A 73 -7.29 -20.64 13.08
C ALA A 73 -6.34 -20.35 11.91
N GLY A 74 -6.75 -20.65 10.67
CA GLY A 74 -5.98 -20.31 9.47
C GLY A 74 -5.82 -18.80 9.27
N MET A 75 -6.87 -18.03 9.55
CA MET A 75 -6.80 -16.56 9.56
C MET A 75 -5.87 -16.04 10.65
N ALA A 76 -5.98 -16.55 11.88
CA ALA A 76 -5.15 -16.14 13.01
C ALA A 76 -3.66 -16.49 12.80
N ALA A 77 -3.35 -17.63 12.18
CA ALA A 77 -1.98 -18.04 11.91
C ALA A 77 -1.23 -17.11 10.93
N THR A 78 -1.98 -16.49 10.00
CA THR A 78 -1.41 -15.52 9.04
C THR A 78 -1.51 -14.07 9.51
N ALA A 79 -2.36 -13.80 10.50
CA ALA A 79 -2.54 -12.48 11.08
C ALA A 79 -1.31 -12.11 11.93
N THR A 80 -0.69 -10.99 11.57
CA THR A 80 0.36 -10.38 12.41
C THR A 80 -0.31 -9.67 13.57
N ALA A 81 0.23 -9.79 14.79
CA ALA A 81 -0.37 -9.25 16.02
C ALA A 81 -0.72 -7.75 15.95
N SER A 82 0.02 -6.96 15.16
CA SER A 82 -0.25 -5.53 14.93
C SER A 82 -1.16 -5.23 13.72
N GLY A 83 -1.46 -6.24 12.91
CA GLY A 83 -2.15 -6.09 11.63
C GLY A 83 -3.68 -6.13 11.70
N GLY A 84 -4.27 -6.60 12.80
CA GLY A 84 -5.71 -6.51 13.07
C GLY A 84 -6.62 -7.11 11.97
N LYS A 85 -6.22 -8.20 11.33
CA LYS A 85 -6.93 -8.81 10.17
C LYS A 85 -7.65 -10.10 10.55
N PHE A 86 -8.33 -10.12 11.69
CA PHE A 86 -9.10 -11.28 12.16
C PHE A 86 -10.51 -11.35 11.55
N ASP A 87 -10.96 -10.27 10.90
CA ASP A 87 -12.28 -10.20 10.28
C ASP A 87 -12.32 -10.93 8.93
N LYS A 88 -13.44 -11.62 8.67
CA LYS A 88 -13.70 -12.29 7.40
C LYS A 88 -13.70 -11.22 6.29
N LYS A 89 -12.90 -11.46 5.25
CA LYS A 89 -12.83 -10.55 4.10
C LYS A 89 -14.17 -10.49 3.38
N LEU A 90 -14.61 -9.28 3.04
CA LEU A 90 -15.79 -9.08 2.22
C LEU A 90 -15.52 -9.52 0.76
N PRO A 91 -16.56 -9.97 0.05
CA PRO A 91 -16.43 -10.28 -1.37
C PRO A 91 -15.97 -9.03 -2.13
N GLY A 92 -14.89 -9.14 -2.90
CA GLY A 92 -14.30 -8.03 -3.67
C GLY A 92 -13.09 -7.36 -3.02
N GLU A 93 -12.68 -7.76 -1.82
CA GLU A 93 -11.41 -7.29 -1.24
C GLU A 93 -10.20 -7.83 -2.01
N LYS A 94 -9.22 -6.95 -2.27
CA LYS A 94 -7.99 -7.33 -2.96
C LYS A 94 -7.23 -8.39 -2.16
N PRO A 95 -6.70 -9.44 -2.83
CA PRO A 95 -5.88 -10.43 -2.15
C PRO A 95 -4.63 -9.78 -1.55
N PRO A 96 -4.02 -10.38 -0.51
CA PRO A 96 -2.77 -9.88 0.04
C PRO A 96 -1.74 -9.72 -1.09
N LYS A 97 -1.16 -8.53 -1.24
CA LYS A 97 -0.16 -8.22 -2.27
C LYS A 97 1.07 -9.14 -2.19
N HIS A 98 1.29 -9.69 -1.00
CA HIS A 98 2.53 -10.30 -0.57
C HIS A 98 2.26 -11.54 0.30
N PRO A 99 1.63 -12.61 -0.24
CA PRO A 99 1.19 -13.76 0.56
C PRO A 99 2.32 -14.72 0.95
N GLY A 100 3.59 -14.35 0.77
CA GLY A 100 4.73 -15.24 1.01
C GLY A 100 6.00 -14.50 1.46
N LYS A 101 7.01 -15.28 1.86
CA LYS A 101 8.31 -14.75 2.29
C LYS A 101 9.10 -14.23 1.07
N PHE A 102 9.49 -12.94 1.09
CA PHE A 102 10.26 -12.30 0.01
C PHE A 102 11.72 -12.73 -0.09
N ARG A 103 12.24 -13.29 1.00
CA ARG A 103 13.62 -13.76 1.07
C ARG A 103 13.58 -15.27 1.04
N LYS A 104 13.70 -15.84 -0.17
CA LYS A 104 13.80 -17.29 -0.40
C LYS A 104 15.23 -17.77 -0.17
N PHE A 105 15.84 -17.43 0.96
CA PHE A 105 17.01 -18.19 1.37
C PHE A 105 16.50 -19.55 1.77
N LEU A 106 16.98 -20.59 1.08
CA LEU A 106 16.78 -21.94 1.54
C LEU A 106 17.36 -22.03 2.97
N PRO A 107 16.72 -22.77 3.90
CA PRO A 107 17.27 -22.96 5.23
C PRO A 107 18.74 -23.42 5.13
N VAL A 108 19.63 -22.96 6.00
CA VAL A 108 21.01 -23.48 6.09
C VAL A 108 21.00 -24.80 6.87
N ALA A 109 20.02 -25.66 6.63
CA ALA A 109 19.97 -27.00 7.17
C ALA A 109 20.66 -27.89 6.13
N GLU A 110 21.66 -28.66 6.57
CA GLU A 110 22.52 -29.52 5.75
C GLU A 110 21.77 -30.75 5.19
N GLY A 111 20.63 -30.53 4.54
CA GLY A 111 19.90 -31.55 3.81
C GLY A 111 20.58 -31.85 2.48
N SER A 112 20.90 -33.12 2.25
CA SER A 112 21.44 -33.60 0.96
C SER A 112 20.51 -33.19 -0.18
N GLY A 113 20.98 -32.29 -1.06
CA GLY A 113 20.22 -31.75 -2.20
C GLY A 113 19.86 -30.26 -2.13
N MET A 114 20.08 -29.56 -1.01
CA MET A 114 19.79 -28.11 -0.91
C MET A 114 20.87 -27.23 -1.57
N GLY A 115 22.12 -27.68 -1.59
CA GLY A 115 23.22 -26.97 -2.26
C GLY A 115 23.08 -26.91 -3.78
N SER A 116 22.43 -27.89 -4.42
CA SER A 116 22.17 -27.83 -5.87
C SER A 116 21.11 -26.79 -6.22
N GLN A 117 20.08 -26.64 -5.37
CA GLN A 117 19.05 -25.62 -5.55
C GLN A 117 19.59 -24.20 -5.30
N GLU A 118 20.51 -24.04 -4.33
CA GLU A 118 21.20 -22.76 -4.11
C GLU A 118 22.07 -22.38 -5.31
N ARG A 119 22.88 -23.31 -5.82
CA ARG A 119 23.68 -23.12 -7.03
C ARG A 119 22.82 -22.73 -8.23
N GLN A 120 21.68 -23.40 -8.43
CA GLN A 120 20.74 -23.03 -9.51
C GLN A 120 20.17 -21.61 -9.34
N GLN A 121 19.97 -21.13 -8.11
CA GLN A 121 19.53 -19.75 -7.87
C GLN A 121 20.63 -18.74 -8.18
N THR A 122 21.88 -19.01 -7.77
CA THR A 122 23.02 -18.15 -8.08
C THR A 122 23.30 -18.11 -9.57
N ASP A 123 23.22 -19.25 -10.27
CA ASP A 123 23.45 -19.36 -11.71
C ASP A 123 22.40 -18.57 -12.50
N LYS A 124 21.13 -18.57 -12.06
CA LYS A 124 20.07 -17.75 -12.69
C LYS A 124 20.36 -16.24 -12.58
N VAL A 125 20.89 -15.79 -11.44
CA VAL A 125 21.28 -14.39 -11.26
C VAL A 125 22.48 -14.06 -12.14
N LEU A 126 23.49 -14.93 -12.17
CA LEU A 126 24.67 -14.77 -13.01
C LEU A 126 24.31 -14.72 -14.50
N ASN A 127 23.48 -15.65 -14.98
CA ASN A 127 23.02 -15.68 -16.37
C ASN A 127 22.25 -14.41 -16.75
N LYS A 128 21.43 -13.86 -15.84
CA LYS A 128 20.73 -12.59 -16.07
C LYS A 128 21.68 -11.40 -16.13
N LEU A 129 22.75 -11.43 -15.34
CA LEU A 129 23.81 -10.43 -15.40
C LEU A 129 24.52 -10.54 -16.76
N MET A 130 24.98 -11.75 -17.11
CA MET A 130 25.63 -12.08 -18.39
C MET A 130 24.82 -11.67 -19.62
N SER A 131 23.52 -11.95 -19.63
CA SER A 131 22.62 -11.57 -20.71
C SER A 131 22.40 -10.05 -20.80
N LYS A 132 22.40 -9.33 -19.67
CA LYS A 132 22.21 -7.87 -19.66
C LYS A 132 23.44 -7.11 -20.15
N HIS A 133 24.63 -7.62 -19.86
CA HIS A 133 25.89 -6.97 -20.22
C HIS A 133 26.61 -7.65 -21.40
N SER A 134 25.99 -8.62 -22.08
CA SER A 134 26.56 -9.33 -23.24
C SER A 134 26.98 -8.39 -24.38
N HIS A 135 26.25 -7.30 -24.58
CA HIS A 135 26.55 -6.29 -25.59
C HIS A 135 27.73 -5.36 -25.21
N GLU A 136 28.09 -5.27 -23.93
CA GLU A 136 29.20 -4.44 -23.44
C GLU A 136 30.51 -5.19 -23.21
N ILE A 137 30.48 -6.53 -23.04
CA ILE A 137 31.68 -7.32 -22.73
C ILE A 137 32.73 -7.21 -23.84
N LEU A 138 32.33 -7.15 -25.12
CA LEU A 138 33.22 -6.91 -26.25
C LEU A 138 32.51 -6.02 -27.28
N ASN A 139 32.80 -4.72 -27.27
CA ASN A 139 32.35 -3.83 -28.35
C ASN A 139 33.22 -4.06 -29.60
N VAL A 140 32.81 -5.03 -30.42
CA VAL A 140 33.51 -5.44 -31.64
C VAL A 140 33.63 -4.26 -32.62
N ASP A 141 32.59 -3.45 -32.76
CA ASP A 141 32.59 -2.29 -33.66
C ASP A 141 33.64 -1.25 -33.25
N LYS A 142 33.74 -0.96 -31.95
CA LYS A 142 34.78 -0.07 -31.39
C LYS A 142 36.18 -0.66 -31.58
N ALA A 143 36.34 -1.97 -31.42
CA ALA A 143 37.62 -2.66 -31.64
C ALA A 143 38.06 -2.60 -33.11
N VAL A 144 37.14 -2.85 -34.05
CA VAL A 144 37.38 -2.77 -35.50
C VAL A 144 37.66 -1.32 -35.92
N THR A 145 36.89 -0.37 -35.40
CA THR A 145 37.11 1.07 -35.65
C THR A 145 38.47 1.53 -35.11
N MET A 146 38.87 1.10 -33.91
CA MET A 146 40.20 1.42 -33.38
C MET A 146 41.33 0.79 -34.19
N PHE A 147 41.14 -0.44 -34.70
CA PHE A 147 42.15 -1.11 -35.51
C PHE A 147 42.33 -0.46 -36.89
N THR A 148 41.23 -0.10 -37.55
CA THR A 148 41.24 0.64 -38.83
C THR A 148 41.88 2.01 -38.67
N VAL A 149 41.44 2.81 -37.69
CA VAL A 149 42.03 4.13 -37.38
C VAL A 149 43.52 4.04 -37.05
N LYS A 150 43.96 3.02 -36.30
CA LYS A 150 45.39 2.79 -36.02
C LYS A 150 46.19 2.41 -37.28
N LYS A 151 45.62 1.59 -38.17
CA LYS A 151 46.23 1.24 -39.47
C LYS A 151 46.35 2.47 -40.36
N ASP A 152 45.31 3.28 -40.45
CA ASP A 152 45.30 4.48 -41.30
C ASP A 152 46.23 5.56 -40.75
N LYS A 153 46.29 5.75 -39.42
CA LYS A 153 47.26 6.65 -38.79
C LYS A 153 48.71 6.21 -39.04
N LYS A 154 49.01 4.91 -38.99
CA LYS A 154 50.34 4.37 -39.35
C LYS A 154 50.68 4.54 -40.83
N ARG A 155 49.71 4.40 -41.73
CA ARG A 155 49.90 4.66 -43.16
C ARG A 155 50.16 6.14 -43.42
N LYS A 156 49.41 7.02 -42.76
CA LYS A 156 49.59 8.46 -42.86
C LYS A 156 50.92 8.92 -42.28
N SER A 157 51.33 8.43 -41.10
CA SER A 157 52.64 8.77 -40.53
C SER A 157 53.80 8.36 -41.44
N ARG A 158 53.76 7.13 -42.00
CA ARG A 158 54.77 6.67 -42.97
C ARG A 158 54.82 7.50 -44.27
N ASN A 159 53.69 8.07 -44.69
CA ASN A 159 53.63 8.94 -45.87
C ASN A 159 54.05 10.38 -45.54
N GLU A 160 53.75 10.88 -44.33
CA GLU A 160 54.25 12.16 -43.82
C GLU A 160 55.77 12.11 -43.64
N ASP A 161 56.32 11.04 -43.05
CA ASP A 161 57.77 10.84 -42.90
C ASP A 161 58.52 10.77 -44.25
N LYS A 162 57.82 10.34 -45.32
CA LYS A 162 58.33 10.35 -46.70
C LYS A 162 58.14 11.69 -47.42
N LYS A 163 57.24 12.55 -46.95
CA LYS A 163 56.93 13.87 -47.54
C LYS A 163 57.61 15.02 -46.79
N SER A 164 58.03 14.79 -45.55
CA SER A 164 58.80 15.73 -44.72
C SER A 164 60.31 15.63 -44.91
N SER A 165 60.81 14.77 -45.83
CA SER A 165 62.23 14.70 -46.18
C SER A 165 62.66 15.75 -47.20
N SER A 166 61.76 16.64 -47.64
CA SER A 166 62.12 17.81 -48.45
C SER A 166 61.60 19.09 -47.79
N THR A 167 62.52 20.02 -47.57
CA THR A 167 62.39 21.41 -47.10
C THR A 167 62.60 21.65 -45.61
N SER A 168 63.68 22.39 -45.39
CA SER A 168 64.36 22.70 -44.16
C SER A 168 63.83 23.97 -43.50
N SER A 169 64.00 23.98 -42.17
CA SER A 169 64.30 25.14 -41.33
C SER A 169 63.17 26.02 -40.79
N LYS A 170 63.32 26.26 -39.47
CA LYS A 170 62.97 27.46 -38.68
C LYS A 170 61.65 27.49 -37.88
N LEU A 171 61.89 27.35 -36.57
CA LEU A 171 61.33 28.12 -35.44
C LEU A 171 59.98 27.69 -34.85
N LYS A 172 60.05 27.18 -33.62
CA LYS A 172 58.94 27.05 -32.68
C LYS A 172 58.67 28.41 -32.02
N PRO A 173 57.40 28.75 -31.74
CA PRO A 173 57.10 29.58 -30.58
C PRO A 173 56.30 28.79 -29.53
N ASN A 174 56.89 28.75 -28.32
CA ASN A 174 56.21 28.55 -27.06
C ASN A 174 55.21 29.70 -26.82
N LYS A 175 53.96 29.40 -26.45
CA LYS A 175 53.21 30.23 -25.48
C LYS A 175 51.98 29.51 -24.89
N THR A 176 52.23 29.01 -23.68
CA THR A 176 51.41 29.05 -22.46
C THR A 176 49.88 29.14 -22.55
N SER A 177 49.27 28.15 -21.88
CA SER A 177 47.92 28.07 -21.35
C SER A 177 47.44 29.31 -20.60
N HIS A 178 46.26 29.80 -20.94
CA HIS A 178 45.43 30.61 -20.03
C HIS A 178 44.09 29.90 -19.80
N LYS A 179 43.95 29.36 -18.58
CA LYS A 179 42.68 28.99 -17.97
C LYS A 179 41.81 30.25 -17.84
N LYS A 180 40.55 30.20 -18.27
CA LYS A 180 39.48 31.05 -17.75
C LYS A 180 38.31 30.18 -17.30
N ALA A 181 37.88 30.45 -16.07
CA ALA A 181 36.85 29.73 -15.32
C ALA A 181 35.44 29.93 -15.91
N PRO A 182 34.50 28.98 -15.67
CA PRO A 182 33.15 29.04 -16.20
C PRO A 182 32.27 30.05 -15.44
N LYS A 183 31.54 30.88 -16.20
CA LYS A 183 30.47 31.75 -15.67
C LYS A 183 29.25 30.90 -15.27
N LYS A 184 28.87 31.04 -14.01
CA LYS A 184 27.64 30.54 -13.38
C LYS A 184 26.43 31.25 -13.98
N VAL A 185 25.53 30.52 -14.64
CA VAL A 185 24.22 31.05 -15.08
C VAL A 185 23.10 30.24 -14.43
N SER A 186 22.37 30.99 -13.60
CA SER A 186 21.05 30.81 -13.02
C SER A 186 20.20 29.59 -13.40
N SER A 187 19.76 28.92 -12.34
CA SER A 187 18.59 28.07 -12.19
C SER A 187 17.35 28.52 -12.99
N LYS A 188 16.87 27.67 -13.90
CA LYS A 188 15.49 27.69 -14.39
C LYS A 188 14.66 26.65 -13.61
N LYS A 189 13.72 27.13 -12.78
CA LYS A 189 12.59 26.36 -12.26
C LYS A 189 11.62 26.07 -13.42
N PRO A 190 11.07 24.85 -13.57
CA PRO A 190 9.87 24.65 -14.37
C PRO A 190 8.62 25.04 -13.59
N SER A 191 7.78 25.81 -14.25
CA SER A 191 6.48 26.31 -13.83
C SER A 191 5.46 25.20 -13.54
N LYS A 192 4.74 25.36 -12.43
CA LYS A 192 3.60 24.54 -12.02
C LYS A 192 2.30 25.20 -12.51
N GLY A 193 1.51 24.48 -13.29
CA GLY A 193 0.16 24.81 -13.77
C GLY A 193 -0.19 23.79 -14.86
N GLN A 194 -1.31 23.08 -14.89
CA GLN A 194 -2.66 23.43 -14.46
C GLN A 194 -3.43 22.19 -13.94
N SER A 195 -4.46 22.50 -13.15
CA SER A 195 -5.59 21.67 -12.76
C SER A 195 -6.67 21.58 -13.86
N LYS A 196 -7.58 20.59 -13.67
CA LYS A 196 -8.95 20.37 -14.23
C LYS A 196 -9.03 19.09 -15.07
N SER A 197 -9.60 17.98 -14.57
CA SER A 197 -11.03 17.68 -14.38
C SER A 197 -11.84 17.72 -15.68
N LYS A 198 -12.11 16.54 -16.24
CA LYS A 198 -13.39 16.12 -16.85
C LYS A 198 -13.45 14.60 -16.81
#